data_AF-A0AAD3H5T9-F1
#
_entry.id   AF-A0AAD3H5T9-F1
#
_cell.length_a   1.000
_cell.length_b   1.000
_cell.length_c   1.000
_cell.angle_alpha   90.00
_cell.angle_beta   90.00
_cell.angle_gamma   90.00
#
_symmetry.space_group_name_H-M   'P 1'
#
loop_
_entity.id
_entity.type
_entity.pdbx_description
1 polymer ?
#
loop_
_entity_poly.entity_id
_entity_poly.type
_entity_poly.pdbx_seq_one_letter_code
_entity_poly.pdbx_strand_id
1 'polypeptide(L)'
;MSTTDQSTSVDSLITKLLELTKDETDGTKLPRDHREEIQSIVQQIEDQTKEFPPDSAGDFTSFPLEGEHRLIYIDSKRTPQYLGPFKGTTTQYFIDEENFQNRLTLGPLQIALSAKRKVMDSKRMKISFQSFGVNLFGNEVVKKETKQQGVWKMVYVGNITRSGDENSMIAGNEKRMLIRIMRTPSLYILAKDF
;
A
#
# COMPACT_ATOMS: atom_id res chain seq x y z
N MET A 1 25.45 -33.87 -5.75
CA MET A 1 25.39 -32.41 -5.87
C MET A 1 23.94 -32.00 -5.64
N SER A 2 23.60 -31.64 -4.41
CA SER A 2 22.28 -31.11 -4.09
C SER A 2 22.39 -29.60 -4.19
N THR A 3 21.82 -29.01 -5.24
CA THR A 3 21.55 -27.59 -5.33
C THR A 3 20.52 -27.27 -4.25
N THR A 4 20.97 -26.68 -3.14
CA THR A 4 20.08 -26.07 -2.15
C THR A 4 19.44 -24.85 -2.82
N ASP A 5 18.22 -25.02 -3.32
CA ASP A 5 17.35 -23.90 -3.69
C ASP A 5 17.18 -23.03 -2.44
N GLN A 6 17.84 -21.88 -2.41
CA GLN A 6 17.55 -20.84 -1.43
C GLN A 6 16.19 -20.24 -1.81
N SER A 7 15.09 -20.77 -1.25
CA SER A 7 13.81 -20.10 -1.38
C SER A 7 13.90 -18.73 -0.69
N THR A 8 13.86 -17.67 -1.49
CA THR A 8 13.84 -16.29 -1.00
C THR A 8 12.58 -16.10 -0.15
N SER A 9 12.72 -15.80 1.13
CA SER A 9 11.57 -15.61 2.03
C SER A 9 10.76 -14.37 1.63
N VAL A 10 9.45 -14.37 1.90
CA VAL A 10 8.58 -13.19 1.68
C VAL A 10 9.15 -11.92 2.31
N ASP A 11 9.72 -12.00 3.51
CA ASP A 11 10.30 -10.85 4.21
C ASP A 11 11.50 -10.26 3.46
N SER A 12 12.35 -11.11 2.87
CA SER A 12 13.47 -10.64 2.06
C SER A 12 13.01 -10.01 0.74
N LEU A 13 11.95 -10.55 0.12
CA LEU A 13 11.29 -9.95 -1.04
C LEU A 13 10.70 -8.57 -0.72
N ILE A 14 10.00 -8.44 0.41
CA ILE A 14 9.43 -7.16 0.86
C ILE A 14 10.55 -6.15 1.17
N THR A 15 11.62 -6.58 1.82
CA THR A 15 12.77 -5.70 2.11
C THR A 15 13.37 -5.16 0.81
N LYS A 16 13.57 -6.02 -0.19
CA LYS A 16 14.04 -5.61 -1.52
C LYS A 16 13.07 -4.65 -2.21
N LEU A 17 11.76 -4.92 -2.11
CA LEU A 17 10.70 -4.07 -2.65
C LEU A 17 10.72 -2.66 -2.05
N LEU A 18 10.91 -2.57 -0.72
CA LEU A 18 11.01 -1.29 -0.03
C LEU A 18 12.26 -0.50 -0.43
N GLU A 19 13.37 -1.19 -0.66
CA GLU A 19 14.61 -0.56 -1.12
C GLU A 19 14.45 0.03 -2.54
N LEU A 20 13.81 -0.72 -3.46
CA LEU A 20 13.53 -0.24 -4.82
C LEU A 20 12.56 0.95 -4.89
N THR A 21 11.75 1.15 -3.85
CA THR A 21 10.69 2.17 -3.81
C THR A 21 11.01 3.33 -2.85
N LYS A 22 12.21 3.33 -2.26
CA LYS A 22 12.59 4.29 -1.20
C LYS A 22 12.60 5.76 -1.68
N ASP A 23 13.06 5.99 -2.90
CA ASP A 23 13.30 7.33 -3.44
C ASP A 23 12.13 7.86 -4.28
N GLU A 24 11.30 6.96 -4.83
CA GLU A 24 10.15 7.33 -5.65
C GLU A 24 8.98 6.35 -5.47
N THR A 25 7.85 6.92 -5.07
CA THR A 25 6.58 6.25 -4.81
C THR A 25 5.74 6.15 -6.09
N ASP A 26 5.91 7.06 -7.05
CA ASP A 26 5.25 7.00 -8.35
C ASP A 26 6.03 6.13 -9.34
N GLY A 27 5.56 4.89 -9.53
CA GLY A 27 6.17 3.94 -10.45
C GLY A 27 6.31 4.47 -11.88
N THR A 28 5.43 5.37 -12.33
CA THR A 28 5.52 5.93 -13.69
C THR A 28 6.76 6.79 -13.90
N LYS A 29 7.42 7.22 -12.82
CA LYS A 29 8.68 7.98 -12.83
C LYS A 29 9.91 7.10 -12.65
N LEU A 30 9.75 5.83 -12.28
CA LEU A 30 10.85 4.89 -12.16
C LEU A 30 11.33 4.39 -13.54
N PRO A 31 12.63 4.06 -13.66
CA PRO A 31 13.15 3.29 -14.78
C PRO A 31 12.33 2.03 -15.07
N ARG A 32 12.30 1.60 -16.33
CA ARG A 32 11.48 0.47 -16.78
C ARG A 32 11.90 -0.84 -16.12
N ASP A 33 13.20 -1.10 -16.06
CA ASP A 33 13.83 -2.23 -15.39
C ASP A 33 13.47 -2.28 -13.89
N HIS A 34 13.51 -1.14 -13.19
CA HIS A 34 13.07 -1.07 -11.79
C HIS A 34 11.59 -1.46 -11.64
N ARG A 35 10.71 -0.99 -12.53
CA ARG A 35 9.29 -1.37 -12.52
C ARG A 35 9.08 -2.85 -12.80
N GLU A 36 9.80 -3.41 -13.78
CA GLU A 36 9.75 -4.83 -14.12
C GLU A 36 10.22 -5.70 -12.94
N GLU A 37 11.27 -5.26 -12.23
CA GLU A 37 11.76 -5.91 -11.02
C GLU A 37 10.74 -5.85 -9.87
N ILE A 38 10.13 -4.69 -9.63
CA ILE A 38 9.04 -4.54 -8.64
C ILE A 38 7.88 -5.50 -8.95
N GLN A 39 7.44 -5.56 -10.21
CA GLN A 39 6.35 -6.46 -10.62
C GLN A 39 6.76 -7.93 -10.45
N SER A 40 8.00 -8.29 -10.77
CA SER A 40 8.55 -9.64 -10.56
C SER A 40 8.56 -10.03 -9.08
N ILE A 41 9.03 -9.14 -8.19
CA ILE A 41 9.03 -9.38 -6.74
C ILE A 41 7.61 -9.57 -6.22
N VAL A 42 6.67 -8.71 -6.62
CA VAL A 42 5.27 -8.83 -6.21
C VAL A 42 4.63 -10.12 -6.72
N GLN A 43 4.98 -10.57 -7.93
CA GLN A 43 4.52 -11.85 -8.45
C GLN A 43 5.07 -13.02 -7.62
N GLN A 44 6.35 -13.00 -7.25
CA GLN A 44 6.94 -14.03 -6.38
C GLN A 44 6.28 -14.06 -5.00
N ILE A 45 5.98 -12.90 -4.40
CA ILE A 45 5.21 -12.83 -3.15
C ILE A 45 3.82 -13.45 -3.36
N GLU A 46 3.13 -13.08 -4.44
CA GLU A 46 1.78 -13.58 -4.76
C GLU A 46 1.77 -15.11 -4.94
N ASP A 47 2.79 -15.67 -5.59
CA ASP A 47 2.93 -17.11 -5.80
C ASP A 47 3.20 -17.83 -4.48
N GLN A 48 4.06 -17.30 -3.62
CA GLN A 48 4.35 -17.87 -2.30
C GLN A 48 3.14 -17.79 -1.35
N THR A 49 2.32 -16.74 -1.44
CA THR A 49 1.13 -16.60 -0.59
C THR A 49 -0.12 -17.26 -1.17
N LYS A 50 -0.07 -17.75 -2.41
CA LYS A 50 -1.23 -18.33 -3.11
C LYS A 50 -1.82 -19.50 -2.33
N GLU A 51 -0.95 -20.34 -1.77
CA GLU A 51 -1.30 -21.60 -1.11
C GLU A 51 -1.66 -21.45 0.37
N PHE A 52 -1.58 -20.24 0.96
CA PHE A 52 -1.96 -20.06 2.35
C PHE A 52 -3.45 -20.38 2.54
N PRO A 53 -3.79 -21.39 3.38
CA PRO A 53 -5.18 -21.74 3.63
C PRO A 53 -5.98 -20.55 4.19
N PRO A 54 -7.28 -20.40 3.86
CA PRO A 54 -8.11 -19.26 4.28
C PRO A 54 -8.23 -19.09 5.80
N ASP A 55 -8.10 -20.19 6.54
CA ASP A 55 -8.14 -20.34 7.99
C ASP A 55 -6.77 -20.15 8.68
N SER A 56 -5.74 -19.77 7.91
CA SER A 56 -4.38 -19.48 8.38
C SER A 56 -3.99 -18.02 8.06
N ALA A 57 -2.69 -17.72 8.04
CA ALA A 57 -2.12 -16.43 7.61
C ALA A 57 -2.50 -15.96 6.18
N GLY A 58 -3.39 -16.68 5.48
CA GLY A 58 -3.86 -16.38 4.12
C GLY A 58 -5.10 -15.50 4.02
N ASP A 59 -5.79 -15.19 5.12
CA ASP A 59 -6.87 -14.18 5.14
C ASP A 59 -6.33 -12.77 5.32
N PHE A 60 -5.98 -12.17 4.18
CA PHE A 60 -5.49 -10.80 4.10
C PHE A 60 -6.57 -9.75 4.29
N THR A 61 -7.84 -10.13 4.12
CA THR A 61 -8.97 -9.20 4.23
C THR A 61 -9.46 -9.00 5.66
N SER A 62 -9.15 -9.93 6.56
CA SER A 62 -9.50 -9.84 7.99
C SER A 62 -8.47 -9.07 8.83
N PHE A 63 -7.31 -8.69 8.28
CA PHE A 63 -6.33 -7.87 9.02
C PHE A 63 -6.92 -6.51 9.40
N PRO A 64 -6.81 -6.08 10.69
CA PRO A 64 -7.39 -4.83 11.19
C PRO A 64 -7.06 -3.60 10.35
N LEU A 65 -8.10 -2.84 10.03
CA LEU A 65 -8.03 -1.59 9.28
C LEU A 65 -8.08 -0.40 10.24
N GLU A 66 -6.91 0.05 10.67
CA GLU A 66 -6.80 1.08 11.69
C GLU A 66 -5.63 2.02 11.45
N GLY A 67 -5.84 3.28 11.82
CA GLY A 67 -4.85 4.35 11.75
C GLY A 67 -4.59 4.84 10.33
N GLU A 68 -3.44 5.48 10.16
CA GLU A 68 -3.00 6.07 8.90
C GLU A 68 -1.88 5.22 8.28
N HIS A 69 -2.03 4.90 7.00
CA HIS A 69 -1.09 4.10 6.23
C HIS A 69 -0.54 4.96 5.11
N ARG A 70 0.78 5.09 5.02
CA ARG A 70 1.45 5.87 3.98
C ARG A 70 1.53 5.08 2.68
N LEU A 71 1.33 5.76 1.55
CA LEU A 71 1.63 5.19 0.24
C LEU A 71 3.15 5.01 0.07
N ILE A 72 3.56 3.77 -0.22
CA ILE A 72 4.94 3.40 -0.51
C ILE A 72 5.18 3.36 -2.02
N TYR A 73 4.22 2.81 -2.77
CA TYR A 73 4.35 2.69 -4.21
C TYR A 73 2.99 2.61 -4.90
N ILE A 74 2.89 3.22 -6.09
CA ILE A 74 1.77 3.05 -7.01
C ILE A 74 2.24 3.05 -8.46
N ASP A 75 1.71 2.11 -9.25
CA ASP A 75 1.95 2.03 -10.70
C ASP A 75 0.70 2.37 -11.51
N SER A 76 0.25 3.63 -11.44
CA SER A 76 -0.97 4.11 -12.09
C SER A 76 -0.70 5.35 -12.92
N LYS A 77 -1.26 5.40 -14.13
CA LYS A 77 -1.25 6.60 -14.99
C LYS A 77 -1.92 7.81 -14.31
N ARG A 78 -2.86 7.57 -13.40
CA ARG A 78 -3.49 8.59 -12.56
C ARG A 78 -3.07 8.33 -11.13
N THR A 79 -1.91 8.86 -10.77
CA THR A 79 -1.34 8.70 -9.43
C THR A 79 -2.01 9.67 -8.45
N PRO A 80 -2.37 9.21 -7.23
CA PRO A 80 -2.97 10.05 -6.19
C PRO A 80 -1.96 10.99 -5.51
N GLN A 81 -0.70 11.03 -5.97
CA GLN A 81 0.37 11.80 -5.34
C GLN A 81 0.51 13.24 -5.85
N TYR A 82 -0.09 13.56 -6.99
CA TYR A 82 0.13 14.84 -7.66
C TYR A 82 -1.15 15.62 -7.86
N LEU A 83 -1.05 16.92 -7.61
CA LEU A 83 -2.02 17.92 -8.05
C LEU A 83 -1.33 18.87 -9.02
N GLY A 84 -1.49 18.61 -10.32
CA GLY A 84 -0.70 19.30 -11.34
C GLY A 84 0.79 19.01 -11.16
N PRO A 85 1.67 20.04 -11.07
CA PRO A 85 3.11 19.85 -10.89
C PRO A 85 3.52 19.55 -9.44
N PHE A 86 2.62 19.69 -8.47
CA PHE A 86 2.96 19.60 -7.06
C PHE A 86 2.81 18.18 -6.54
N LYS A 87 3.87 17.66 -5.92
CA LYS A 87 3.89 16.37 -5.22
C LYS A 87 3.44 16.58 -3.77
N GLY A 88 2.41 15.87 -3.35
CA GLY A 88 1.97 15.83 -1.96
C GLY A 88 2.28 14.49 -1.29
N THR A 89 1.81 14.34 -0.06
CA THR A 89 1.86 13.07 0.68
C THR A 89 0.54 12.34 0.53
N THR A 90 0.58 11.10 0.05
CA THR A 90 -0.61 10.25 -0.03
C THR A 90 -0.67 9.29 1.16
N THR A 91 -1.80 9.29 1.86
CA THR A 91 -2.09 8.36 2.95
C THR A 91 -3.45 7.72 2.75
N GLN A 92 -3.65 6.56 3.37
CA GLN A 92 -4.93 5.91 3.53
C GLN A 92 -5.28 5.91 5.01
N TYR A 93 -6.36 6.60 5.35
CA TYR A 93 -6.85 6.74 6.71
C TYR A 93 -8.08 5.85 6.89
N PHE A 94 -8.01 4.89 7.80
CA PHE A 94 -9.13 4.00 8.12
C PHE A 94 -10.00 4.64 9.20
N ILE A 95 -11.28 4.84 8.90
CA ILE A 95 -12.26 5.44 9.81
C ILE A 95 -12.86 4.35 10.71
N ASP A 96 -13.21 3.23 10.10
CA ASP A 96 -13.72 2.03 10.75
C ASP A 96 -13.37 0.80 9.89
N GLU A 97 -13.91 -0.37 10.24
CA GLU A 97 -13.64 -1.61 9.53
C GLU A 97 -14.12 -1.63 8.08
N GLU A 98 -15.07 -0.78 7.68
CA GLU A 98 -15.61 -0.73 6.33
C GLU A 98 -15.24 0.56 5.59
N ASN A 99 -15.08 1.69 6.28
CA ASN A 99 -14.93 3.01 5.69
C ASN A 99 -13.51 3.53 5.82
N PHE A 100 -12.98 4.12 4.75
CA PHE A 100 -11.66 4.71 4.72
C PHE A 100 -11.58 5.88 3.74
N GLN A 101 -10.50 6.64 3.83
CA GLN A 101 -10.20 7.76 2.96
C GLN A 101 -8.80 7.65 2.39
N ASN A 102 -8.67 7.73 1.08
CA ASN A 102 -7.38 8.04 0.46
C ASN A 102 -7.21 9.57 0.46
N ARG A 103 -6.17 10.07 1.11
CA ARG A 103 -5.89 11.49 1.29
C ARG A 103 -4.61 11.86 0.55
N LEU A 104 -4.65 12.96 -0.20
CA LEU A 104 -3.47 13.66 -0.69
C LEU A 104 -3.37 14.98 0.05
N THR A 105 -2.27 15.18 0.77
CA THR A 105 -1.99 16.41 1.52
C THR A 105 -0.86 17.19 0.85
N LEU A 106 -1.10 18.48 0.59
CA LEU A 106 -0.15 19.41 0.02
C LEU A 106 -0.26 20.76 0.75
N GLY A 107 0.54 20.94 1.80
CA GLY A 107 0.45 22.12 2.67
C GLY A 107 -0.95 22.23 3.29
N PRO A 108 -1.64 23.38 3.19
CA PRO A 108 -2.99 23.57 3.75
C PRO A 108 -4.09 22.92 2.91
N LEU A 109 -3.76 22.42 1.70
CA LEU A 109 -4.71 21.77 0.81
C LEU A 109 -4.71 20.26 1.06
N GLN A 110 -5.91 19.69 1.15
CA GLN A 110 -6.10 18.25 1.25
C GLN A 110 -7.19 17.81 0.27
N ILE A 111 -6.91 16.75 -0.49
CA ILE A 111 -7.89 16.07 -1.32
C ILE A 111 -8.20 14.73 -0.66
N ALA A 112 -9.46 14.39 -0.46
CA ALA A 112 -9.89 13.16 0.18
C ALA A 112 -10.85 12.40 -0.73
N LEU A 113 -10.58 11.11 -0.96
CA LEU A 113 -11.49 10.20 -1.64
C LEU A 113 -12.00 9.18 -0.62
N SER A 114 -13.25 9.36 -0.20
CA SER A 114 -13.93 8.47 0.74
C SER A 114 -14.42 7.22 0.02
N ALA A 115 -14.18 6.07 0.63
CA ALA A 115 -14.54 4.77 0.08
C ALA A 115 -15.06 3.85 1.19
N LYS A 116 -15.93 2.94 0.77
CA LYS A 116 -16.42 1.83 1.59
C LYS A 116 -15.95 0.51 0.97
N ARG A 117 -15.41 -0.39 1.78
CA ARG A 117 -15.09 -1.76 1.37
C ARG A 117 -16.22 -2.72 1.74
N LYS A 118 -16.30 -3.82 0.99
CA LYS A 118 -17.06 -5.01 1.31
C LYS A 118 -16.19 -6.22 1.03
N VAL A 119 -15.89 -7.03 2.05
CA VAL A 119 -15.12 -8.26 1.89
C VAL A 119 -15.89 -9.22 0.98
N MET A 120 -15.20 -9.82 0.01
CA MET A 120 -15.76 -10.84 -0.88
C MET A 120 -15.25 -12.23 -0.51
N ASP A 121 -13.95 -12.34 -0.23
CA ASP A 121 -13.26 -13.53 0.28
C ASP A 121 -11.93 -13.12 0.92
N SER A 122 -11.12 -14.10 1.34
CA SER A 122 -9.84 -13.93 2.06
C SER A 122 -8.81 -13.05 1.35
N LYS A 123 -8.94 -12.80 0.04
CA LYS A 123 -8.00 -12.00 -0.75
C LYS A 123 -8.66 -10.89 -1.56
N ARG A 124 -9.99 -10.82 -1.63
CA ARG A 124 -10.70 -9.85 -2.48
C ARG A 124 -11.67 -9.02 -1.68
N MET A 125 -11.67 -7.73 -1.97
CA MET A 125 -12.64 -6.78 -1.44
C MET A 125 -13.20 -5.91 -2.56
N LYS A 126 -14.51 -5.68 -2.51
CA LYS A 126 -15.18 -4.71 -3.37
C LYS A 126 -15.05 -3.33 -2.72
N ILE A 127 -14.50 -2.37 -3.44
CA ILE A 127 -14.38 -0.98 -3.02
C ILE A 127 -15.42 -0.15 -3.77
N SER A 128 -16.21 0.61 -3.02
CA SER A 128 -17.18 1.58 -3.53
C SER A 128 -16.73 2.97 -3.11
N PHE A 129 -16.31 3.79 -4.07
CA PHE A 129 -16.00 5.19 -3.81
C PHE A 129 -17.32 5.93 -3.59
N GLN A 130 -17.40 6.70 -2.51
CA GLN A 130 -18.61 7.39 -2.08
C GLN A 130 -18.55 8.89 -2.41
N SER A 131 -17.44 9.54 -2.08
CA SER A 131 -17.29 10.97 -2.30
C SER A 131 -15.85 11.39 -2.47
N PHE A 132 -15.67 12.46 -3.24
CA PHE A 132 -14.44 13.21 -3.39
C PHE A 132 -14.62 14.56 -2.68
N GLY A 133 -13.70 14.90 -1.79
CA GLY A 133 -13.68 16.15 -1.05
C GLY A 133 -12.38 16.91 -1.28
N VAL A 134 -12.46 18.24 -1.26
CA VAL A 134 -11.30 19.13 -1.20
C VAL A 134 -11.45 19.98 0.06
N ASN A 135 -10.44 19.96 0.91
CA ASN A 135 -10.34 20.78 2.10
C ASN A 135 -9.21 21.80 1.93
N LEU A 136 -9.43 23.02 2.39
CA LEU A 136 -8.41 24.07 2.43
C LEU A 136 -8.39 24.67 3.84
N PHE A 137 -7.22 24.68 4.50
CA PHE A 137 -7.08 25.05 5.91
C PHE A 137 -8.04 24.29 6.83
N GLY A 138 -8.25 22.99 6.57
CA GLY A 138 -9.15 22.14 7.33
C GLY A 138 -10.65 22.31 7.04
N ASN A 139 -11.04 23.29 6.22
CA ASN A 139 -12.44 23.53 5.86
C ASN A 139 -12.78 22.84 4.53
N GLU A 140 -13.87 22.08 4.49
CA GLU A 140 -14.37 21.46 3.25
C GLU A 140 -14.88 22.54 2.29
N VAL A 141 -14.22 22.70 1.15
CA VAL A 141 -14.57 23.70 0.12
C VAL A 141 -15.36 23.08 -1.04
N VAL A 142 -15.13 21.79 -1.32
CA VAL A 142 -15.82 21.04 -2.38
C VAL A 142 -16.09 19.65 -1.89
N LYS A 143 -17.30 19.16 -2.13
CA LYS A 143 -17.67 17.75 -1.99
C LYS A 143 -18.48 17.30 -3.20
N LYS A 144 -18.09 16.19 -3.80
CA LYS A 144 -18.80 15.57 -4.93
C LYS A 144 -19.00 14.09 -4.65
N GLU A 145 -20.21 13.61 -4.84
CA GLU A 145 -20.48 12.18 -4.78
C GLU A 145 -19.87 11.47 -5.99
N THR A 146 -19.47 10.23 -5.79
CA THR A 146 -19.03 9.32 -6.84
C THR A 146 -19.76 7.99 -6.68
N LYS A 147 -19.93 7.29 -7.80
CA LYS A 147 -20.55 5.96 -7.86
C LYS A 147 -19.60 4.93 -8.45
N GLN A 148 -18.31 5.24 -8.49
CA GLN A 148 -17.29 4.34 -8.99
C GLN A 148 -17.07 3.18 -8.01
N GLN A 149 -16.81 2.00 -8.56
CA GLN A 149 -16.54 0.81 -7.78
C GLN A 149 -15.49 -0.05 -8.49
N GLY A 150 -14.76 -0.85 -7.73
CA GLY A 150 -13.77 -1.78 -8.24
C GLY A 150 -13.56 -2.95 -7.28
N VAL A 151 -12.87 -3.99 -7.75
CA VAL A 151 -12.42 -5.09 -6.89
C VAL A 151 -10.93 -4.93 -6.68
N TRP A 152 -10.52 -4.95 -5.43
CA TRP A 152 -9.12 -4.94 -5.03
C TRP A 152 -8.72 -6.34 -4.58
N LYS A 153 -7.57 -6.81 -5.05
CA LYS A 153 -6.98 -8.09 -4.66
C LYS A 153 -5.79 -7.85 -3.75
N MET A 154 -5.84 -8.39 -2.55
CA MET A 154 -4.72 -8.44 -1.62
C MET A 154 -3.71 -9.48 -2.10
N VAL A 155 -2.46 -9.07 -2.23
CA VAL A 155 -1.31 -9.94 -2.52
C VAL A 155 -0.64 -10.40 -1.23
N TYR A 156 -0.51 -9.47 -0.28
CA TYR A 156 0.13 -9.72 1.01
C TYR A 156 -0.34 -8.68 2.03
N VAL A 157 -0.51 -9.12 3.28
CA VAL A 157 -0.59 -8.26 4.46
C VAL A 157 0.22 -8.89 5.58
N GLY A 158 1.11 -8.14 6.21
CA GLY A 158 1.90 -8.66 7.31
C GLY A 158 2.87 -7.66 7.91
N ASN A 159 3.35 -7.98 9.11
CA ASN A 159 4.33 -7.19 9.81
C ASN A 159 5.73 -7.57 9.34
N ILE A 160 6.57 -6.57 9.13
CA ILE A 160 8.00 -6.74 8.85
C ILE A 160 8.81 -5.95 9.88
N THR A 161 9.99 -6.46 10.18
CA THR A 161 10.98 -5.74 10.97
C THR A 161 12.07 -5.22 10.04
N ARG A 162 12.33 -3.93 10.06
CA ARG A 162 13.47 -3.33 9.36
C ARG A 162 14.58 -3.08 10.38
N SER A 163 15.76 -3.62 10.10
CA SER A 163 16.99 -3.20 10.79
C SER A 163 17.22 -1.72 10.51
N GLY A 164 17.30 -0.89 11.55
CA GLY A 164 17.57 0.54 11.42
C GLY A 164 18.91 0.81 10.71
N ASP A 165 19.06 2.02 10.17
CA ASP A 165 20.25 2.45 9.43
C ASP A 165 21.56 2.06 10.13
N GLU A 166 22.57 1.64 9.36
CA GLU A 166 23.90 1.25 9.85
C GLU A 166 24.62 2.36 10.67
N ASN A 167 24.15 3.60 10.60
CA ASN A 167 24.63 4.73 11.41
C ASN A 167 24.00 4.84 12.80
N SER A 168 23.02 3.99 13.14
CA SER A 168 22.44 3.94 14.48
C SER A 168 23.24 2.95 15.34
N MET A 169 24.38 3.38 15.89
CA MET A 169 25.15 2.65 16.92
C MET A 169 24.39 2.46 18.25
N ILE A 170 23.08 2.68 18.28
CA ILE A 170 22.20 2.31 19.39
C ILE A 170 21.54 0.99 19.00
N ALA A 171 22.09 -0.10 19.52
CA ALA A 171 21.46 -1.42 19.49
C ALA A 171 20.02 -1.32 20.02
N GLY A 172 19.03 -1.62 19.18
CA GLY A 172 17.64 -1.80 19.63
C GLY A 172 16.52 -1.08 18.87
N ASN A 173 16.80 -0.22 17.88
CA ASN A 173 15.74 0.41 17.09
C ASN A 173 15.31 -0.46 15.90
N GLU A 174 14.74 -1.63 16.19
CA GLU A 174 13.94 -2.37 15.22
C GLU A 174 12.66 -1.60 14.92
N LYS A 175 12.53 -1.08 13.70
CA LYS A 175 11.29 -0.43 13.28
C LYS A 175 10.34 -1.48 12.72
N ARG A 176 9.20 -1.67 13.38
CA ARG A 176 8.14 -2.56 12.90
C ARG A 176 7.20 -1.80 11.99
N MET A 177 6.82 -2.42 10.88
CA MET A 177 5.87 -1.84 9.94
C MET A 177 4.87 -2.90 9.48
N LEU A 178 3.59 -2.53 9.36
CA LEU A 178 2.58 -3.34 8.68
C LEU A 178 2.58 -2.97 7.20
N ILE A 179 2.85 -3.93 6.33
CA ILE A 179 2.82 -3.78 4.87
C ILE A 179 1.54 -4.35 4.30
N ARG A 180 0.94 -3.64 3.34
CA ARG A 180 -0.19 -4.11 2.54
C ARG A 180 0.14 -3.96 1.06
N ILE A 181 0.14 -5.07 0.31
CA ILE A 181 0.37 -5.10 -1.13
C ILE A 181 -0.95 -5.48 -1.81
N MET A 182 -1.39 -4.66 -2.76
CA MET A 182 -2.69 -4.78 -3.39
C MET A 182 -2.63 -4.54 -4.90
N ARG A 183 -3.48 -5.24 -5.64
CA ARG A 183 -3.79 -4.93 -7.04
C ARG A 183 -5.15 -4.25 -7.11
N THR A 184 -5.14 -2.98 -7.50
CA THR A 184 -6.27 -2.05 -7.55
C THR A 184 -6.36 -1.45 -8.96
N PRO A 185 -6.71 -2.27 -9.96
CA PRO A 185 -6.22 -2.24 -11.36
C PRO A 185 -4.72 -1.98 -11.63
N SER A 186 -4.05 -1.24 -10.77
CA SER A 186 -2.62 -0.99 -10.71
C SER A 186 -2.03 -1.60 -9.43
N LEU A 187 -0.71 -1.78 -9.36
CA LEU A 187 -0.04 -2.15 -8.12
C LEU A 187 -0.09 -0.97 -7.13
N TYR A 188 -0.42 -1.28 -5.88
CA TYR A 188 -0.57 -0.31 -4.78
C TYR A 188 0.01 -0.90 -3.49
N ILE A 189 0.95 -0.19 -2.86
CA ILE A 189 1.66 -0.66 -1.65
C ILE A 189 1.53 0.39 -0.56
N LEU A 190 1.05 -0.03 0.61
CA LEU A 190 0.90 0.81 1.80
C LEU A 190 1.77 0.29 2.94
N ALA A 191 2.19 1.21 3.82
CA ALA A 191 2.85 0.88 5.09
C ALA A 191 2.25 1.67 6.25
N LYS A 192 2.13 1.03 7.40
CA LYS A 192 1.88 1.68 8.70
C LYS A 192 3.06 1.41 9.62
N ASP A 193 3.66 2.46 10.14
CA ASP A 193 4.67 2.37 11.19
C ASP A 193 3.98 2.12 12.55
N PHE A 194 4.61 1.32 13.43
CA PHE A 194 4.19 1.10 14.81
C PHE A 194 5.05 1.88 15.81
#